data_AF-A0A0D7K845-F1
#
_entry.id   AF-A0A0D7K845-F1
#
_cell.length_a   1.000
_cell.length_b   1.000
_cell.length_c   1.000
_cell.angle_alpha   90.00
_cell.angle_beta   90.00
_cell.angle_gamma   90.00
#
_symmetry.space_group_name_H-M   'P 1'
#
loop_
_entity.id
_entity.type
_entity.pdbx_description
1 polymer ?
#
loop_
_entity_poly.entity_id
_entity_poly.type
_entity_poly.pdbx_seq_one_letter_code
_entity_poly.pdbx_strand_id
1 'polypeptide(L)'
;MQAMSPQFEFTLKGCNVRSAVQLQIDYSAGLTGPAAALQYWKRDSAGHWFAYQNMQISGNRVTLTLTDGGPGDADGVENGEIVDPGVVVQVAAAVTPVPVPVSSLWSLGLLGALIAGLSVFGTRRRLT
;
A
#
# COMPACT_ATOMS: atom_id res chain seq x y z
N MET A 1 2.86 4.26 -1.37
CA MET A 1 1.93 4.54 -0.26
C MET A 1 2.57 5.61 0.58
N GLN A 2 1.83 6.66 0.93
CA GLN A 2 2.35 7.75 1.75
C GLN A 2 1.58 7.75 3.07
N ALA A 3 2.30 7.53 4.17
CA ALA A 3 1.74 7.70 5.50
C ALA A 3 1.49 9.19 5.74
N MET A 4 0.31 9.52 6.26
CA MET A 4 -0.05 10.88 6.63
C MET A 4 0.44 11.14 8.05
N SER A 5 1.26 12.17 8.23
CA SER A 5 1.67 12.61 9.57
C SER A 5 0.54 13.41 10.23
N PRO A 6 0.28 13.22 11.53
CA PRO A 6 1.02 12.38 12.48
C PRO A 6 0.51 10.92 12.59
N GLN A 7 1.41 10.00 12.97
CA GLN A 7 1.01 8.68 13.51
C GLN A 7 0.26 8.91 14.82
N PHE A 8 -0.80 8.12 15.04
CA PHE A 8 -1.63 8.20 16.24
C PHE A 8 -1.41 6.94 17.08
N GLU A 9 -1.02 7.10 18.33
CA GLU A 9 -0.77 5.97 19.25
C GLU A 9 -1.38 6.31 20.62
N PHE A 10 -2.25 5.44 21.12
CA PHE A 10 -2.88 5.57 22.43
C PHE A 10 -3.18 4.19 23.03
N THR A 11 -3.51 4.19 24.32
CA THR A 11 -4.04 3.02 25.02
C THR A 11 -5.39 3.38 25.62
N LEU A 12 -6.45 2.69 25.18
CA LEU A 12 -7.74 2.76 25.86
C LEU A 12 -7.71 1.80 27.05
N LYS A 13 -8.23 2.21 28.20
CA LYS A 13 -8.28 1.39 29.41
C LYS A 13 -9.70 1.31 29.96
N GLY A 14 -9.99 0.24 30.69
CA GLY A 14 -11.29 0.03 31.34
C GLY A 14 -12.37 -0.46 30.38
N CYS A 15 -11.98 -1.12 29.28
CA CYS A 15 -12.91 -1.79 28.40
C CYS A 15 -13.48 -3.04 29.09
N ASN A 16 -14.76 -3.33 28.83
CA ASN A 16 -15.27 -4.67 29.08
C ASN A 16 -14.61 -5.63 28.10
N VAL A 17 -14.13 -6.77 28.58
CA VAL A 17 -13.44 -7.76 27.75
C VAL A 17 -14.32 -8.19 26.57
N ARG A 18 -13.72 -8.23 25.37
CA ARG A 18 -14.38 -8.52 24.07
C ARG A 18 -15.49 -7.56 23.67
N SER A 19 -15.65 -6.43 24.35
CA SER A 19 -16.64 -5.43 23.95
C SER A 19 -16.11 -4.55 22.84
N ALA A 20 -16.99 -4.24 21.88
CA ALA A 20 -16.68 -3.31 20.81
C ALA A 20 -16.80 -1.87 21.31
N VAL A 21 -15.81 -1.05 20.97
CA VAL A 21 -15.80 0.40 21.18
C VAL A 21 -15.70 1.11 19.84
N GLN A 22 -16.33 2.27 19.74
CA GLN A 22 -16.19 3.14 18.58
C GLN A 22 -15.25 4.30 18.93
N LEU A 23 -14.13 4.39 18.23
CA LEU A 23 -13.19 5.49 18.32
C LEU A 23 -13.42 6.44 17.14
N GLN A 24 -13.55 7.74 17.43
CA GLN A 24 -13.59 8.76 16.40
C GLN A 24 -12.37 9.66 16.51
N ILE A 25 -11.66 9.84 15.39
CA ILE A 25 -10.50 10.71 15.26
C ILE A 25 -10.87 11.84 14.29
N ASP A 26 -10.90 13.06 14.80
CA ASP A 26 -11.16 14.28 14.03
C ASP A 26 -9.84 15.00 13.72
N TYR A 27 -9.45 15.04 12.45
CA TYR A 27 -8.25 15.74 12.01
C TYR A 27 -8.55 17.22 11.75
N SER A 28 -7.71 18.13 12.28
CA SER A 28 -7.89 19.58 12.12
C SER A 28 -7.72 20.06 10.68
N ALA A 29 -6.90 19.36 9.89
CA ALA A 29 -6.79 19.53 8.45
C ALA A 29 -7.54 18.41 7.72
N GLY A 30 -8.09 18.71 6.54
CA GLY A 30 -8.72 17.71 5.68
C GLY A 30 -7.74 16.60 5.31
N LEU A 31 -8.21 15.35 5.30
CA LEU A 31 -7.42 14.24 4.79
C LEU A 31 -7.23 14.42 3.27
N THR A 32 -5.98 14.47 2.81
CA THR A 32 -5.65 14.74 1.42
C THR A 32 -5.78 13.49 0.56
N GLY A 33 -6.47 13.60 -0.57
CA GLY A 33 -6.64 12.54 -1.55
C GLY A 33 -8.09 12.11 -1.73
N PRO A 34 -8.40 11.35 -2.80
CA PRO A 34 -9.74 10.82 -2.99
C PRO A 34 -10.06 9.79 -1.90
N ALA A 35 -11.29 9.78 -1.38
CA ALA A 35 -11.69 8.90 -0.28
C ALA A 35 -11.40 7.41 -0.56
N ALA A 36 -11.55 6.96 -1.81
CA ALA A 36 -11.25 5.58 -2.23
C ALA A 36 -9.76 5.20 -2.15
N ALA A 37 -8.86 6.19 -2.04
CA ALA A 37 -7.42 5.98 -1.89
C ALA A 37 -6.95 6.03 -0.43
N LEU A 38 -7.83 6.37 0.51
CA LEU A 38 -7.48 6.47 1.92
C LEU A 38 -7.73 5.15 2.63
N GLN A 39 -6.74 4.72 3.41
CA GLN A 39 -6.83 3.55 4.27
C GLN A 39 -6.38 3.91 5.68
N TYR A 40 -6.83 3.16 6.67
CA TYR A 40 -6.27 3.21 8.01
C TYR A 40 -5.43 1.95 8.23
N TRP A 41 -4.20 2.13 8.70
CA TRP A 41 -3.27 1.04 8.95
C TRP A 41 -2.98 0.96 10.44
N LYS A 42 -2.84 -0.27 10.95
CA LYS A 42 -2.54 -0.59 12.35
C LYS A 42 -1.20 -1.30 12.40
N ARG A 43 -0.52 -1.20 13.54
CA ARG A 43 0.73 -1.92 13.81
C ARG A 43 0.51 -2.96 14.89
N ASP A 44 0.95 -4.20 14.66
CA ASP A 44 0.94 -5.24 15.68
C ASP A 44 2.16 -5.12 16.63
N SER A 45 2.19 -5.93 17.69
CA SER A 45 3.31 -5.99 18.64
C SER A 45 4.64 -6.45 18.03
N ALA A 46 4.62 -7.13 16.89
CA ALA A 46 5.81 -7.51 16.13
C ALA A 46 6.31 -6.38 15.21
N GLY A 47 5.57 -5.27 15.11
CA GLY A 47 5.89 -4.12 14.28
C GLY A 47 5.39 -4.22 12.84
N HIS A 48 4.60 -5.24 12.49
CA HIS A 48 4.02 -5.36 11.15
C HIS A 48 2.83 -4.42 11.00
N TRP A 49 2.80 -3.76 9.84
CA TRP A 49 1.71 -2.88 9.46
C TRP A 49 0.72 -3.62 8.58
N PHE A 50 -0.57 -3.45 8.87
CA PHE A 50 -1.65 -4.03 8.07
C PHE A 50 -2.80 -3.04 7.87
N ALA A 51 -3.49 -3.17 6.72
CA ALA A 51 -4.68 -2.38 6.44
C ALA A 51 -5.83 -2.85 7.35
N TYR A 52 -6.30 -1.94 8.21
CA TYR A 52 -7.46 -2.19 9.05
C TYR A 52 -8.72 -2.24 8.20
N GLN A 53 -9.71 -3.05 8.59
CA GLN A 53 -10.95 -3.24 7.81
C GLN A 53 -12.17 -2.65 8.51
N ASN A 54 -12.16 -2.56 9.85
CA ASN A 54 -13.29 -2.05 10.63
C ASN A 54 -13.17 -0.53 10.82
N MET A 55 -13.09 0.20 9.71
CA MET A 55 -12.96 1.65 9.68
C MET A 55 -13.92 2.31 8.69
N GLN A 56 -14.23 3.57 8.96
CA GLN A 56 -14.91 4.48 8.04
C GLN A 56 -14.14 5.79 7.97
N ILE A 57 -13.92 6.31 6.77
CA ILE A 57 -13.25 7.59 6.55
C ILE A 57 -14.24 8.51 5.83
N SER A 58 -14.53 9.68 6.42
CA SER A 58 -15.43 10.68 5.86
C SER A 58 -14.87 12.08 6.08
N GLY A 59 -14.51 12.77 4.99
CA GLY A 59 -13.89 14.09 5.05
C GLY A 59 -12.57 14.06 5.84
N ASN A 60 -12.55 14.72 7.00
CA ASN A 60 -11.41 14.77 7.91
C ASN A 60 -11.55 13.84 9.12
N ARG A 61 -12.54 12.93 9.11
CA ARG A 61 -12.87 12.06 10.24
C ARG A 61 -12.59 10.60 9.92
N VAL A 62 -11.99 9.91 10.88
CA VAL A 62 -11.82 8.45 10.87
C VAL A 62 -12.60 7.87 12.04
N THR A 63 -13.47 6.90 11.76
CA THR A 63 -14.19 6.13 12.77
C THR A 63 -13.67 4.69 12.73
N LEU A 64 -13.23 4.18 13.87
CA LEU A 64 -12.72 2.81 14.04
C LEU A 64 -13.62 2.05 15.00
N THR A 65 -13.92 0.78 14.70
CA THR A 65 -14.58 -0.14 15.62
C THR A 65 -13.56 -1.14 16.15
N LEU A 66 -13.18 -1.01 17.41
CA LEU A 66 -12.13 -1.82 18.05
C LEU A 66 -12.73 -2.78 19.07
N THR A 67 -12.07 -3.91 19.28
CA THR A 67 -12.45 -4.91 20.28
C THR A 67 -11.19 -5.31 21.04
N ASP A 68 -11.28 -5.37 22.37
CA ASP A 68 -10.22 -5.86 23.27
C ASP A 68 -9.83 -7.31 22.92
N GLY A 69 -8.53 -7.53 22.67
CA GLY A 69 -7.96 -8.78 22.15
C GLY A 69 -8.22 -9.06 20.67
N GLY A 70 -8.83 -8.11 19.94
CA GLY A 70 -9.22 -8.26 18.54
C GLY A 70 -8.23 -7.65 17.54
N PRO A 71 -8.50 -7.75 16.22
CA PRO A 71 -7.70 -7.07 15.21
C PRO A 71 -7.64 -5.56 15.45
N GLY A 72 -6.45 -4.99 15.38
CA GLY A 72 -6.21 -3.57 15.64
C GLY A 72 -5.92 -3.23 17.10
N ASP A 73 -5.96 -4.23 17.99
CA ASP A 73 -5.34 -4.21 19.31
C ASP A 73 -3.95 -4.85 19.22
N ALA A 74 -2.90 -4.08 19.52
CA ALA A 74 -1.54 -4.45 19.14
C ALA A 74 -0.96 -5.60 19.97
N ASP A 75 -1.34 -5.72 21.24
CA ASP A 75 -0.90 -6.83 22.09
C ASP A 75 -1.76 -8.10 21.89
N GLY A 76 -2.99 -7.94 21.37
CA GLY A 76 -3.93 -9.02 21.13
C GLY A 76 -4.40 -9.72 22.41
N VAL A 77 -4.29 -9.07 23.56
CA VAL A 77 -4.60 -9.66 24.87
C VAL A 77 -5.94 -9.13 25.37
N GLU A 78 -6.86 -10.04 25.69
CA GLU A 78 -8.14 -9.72 26.34
C GLU A 78 -7.94 -9.30 27.81
N ASN A 79 -7.59 -8.04 28.05
CA ASN A 79 -7.23 -7.52 29.38
C ASN A 79 -7.95 -6.23 29.79
N GLY A 80 -8.94 -5.79 29.01
CA GLY A 80 -9.66 -4.54 29.24
C GLY A 80 -8.86 -3.29 28.82
N GLU A 81 -7.73 -3.46 28.13
CA GLU A 81 -6.98 -2.41 27.47
C GLU A 81 -6.99 -2.64 25.96
N ILE A 82 -6.89 -1.57 25.16
CA ILE A 82 -6.69 -1.67 23.72
C ILE A 82 -5.49 -0.81 23.39
N VAL A 83 -4.40 -1.45 22.94
CA VAL A 83 -3.17 -0.78 22.52
C VAL A 83 -3.28 -0.47 21.03
N ASP A 84 -3.46 0.80 20.67
CA ASP A 84 -3.78 1.20 19.30
C ASP A 84 -2.74 2.15 18.70
N PRO A 85 -1.68 1.60 18.06
CA PRO A 85 -0.84 2.32 17.13
C PRO A 85 -1.43 2.26 15.71
N GLY A 86 -1.72 3.41 15.13
CA GLY A 86 -2.31 3.51 13.79
C GLY A 86 -1.95 4.77 13.02
N VAL A 87 -2.24 4.74 11.71
CA VAL A 87 -1.95 5.85 10.80
C VAL A 87 -2.88 5.82 9.59
N VAL A 88 -3.25 7.00 9.10
CA VAL A 88 -3.91 7.12 7.79
C VAL A 88 -2.86 7.02 6.69
N VAL A 89 -3.12 6.21 5.67
CA VAL A 89 -2.24 6.02 4.52
C VAL A 89 -3.01 6.35 3.25
N GLN A 90 -2.40 7.19 2.42
CA GLN A 90 -2.84 7.36 1.04
C GLN A 90 -2.16 6.29 0.16
N VAL A 91 -2.99 5.43 -0.43
CA VAL A 91 -2.56 4.40 -1.36
C VAL A 91 -2.69 4.93 -2.77
N ALA A 92 -1.63 4.80 -3.58
CA ALA A 92 -1.68 5.21 -4.97
C ALA A 92 -2.70 4.34 -5.72
N ALA A 93 -3.44 4.95 -6.65
CA ALA A 93 -4.29 4.17 -7.55
C ALA A 93 -3.43 3.13 -8.28
N ALA A 94 -3.99 1.93 -8.45
CA ALA A 94 -3.35 0.91 -9.27
C ALA A 94 -3.16 1.48 -10.68
N VAL A 95 -1.91 1.56 -11.14
CA VAL A 95 -1.61 1.91 -12.52
C VAL A 95 -1.84 0.67 -13.36
N THR A 96 -2.72 0.78 -14.36
CA THR A 96 -2.84 -0.26 -15.38
C THR A 96 -1.55 -0.27 -16.19
N PRO A 97 -0.83 -1.41 -16.32
CA PRO A 97 0.37 -1.45 -17.13
C PRO A 97 0.01 -1.08 -18.57
N VAL A 98 0.64 -0.02 -19.09
CA VAL A 98 0.54 0.32 -20.50
C VAL A 98 1.54 -0.56 -21.24
N PRO A 99 1.12 -1.36 -22.24
CA PRO A 99 2.04 -2.14 -23.04
C PRO A 99 3.08 -1.23 -23.69
N VAL A 100 4.37 -1.52 -23.48
CA VAL A 100 5.45 -0.84 -24.20
C VAL A 100 5.39 -1.32 -25.66
N PRO A 101 5.38 -0.42 -26.66
CA PRO A 101 5.44 -0.84 -28.05
C PRO A 101 6.74 -1.59 -28.29
N VAL A 102 6.67 -2.91 -28.51
CA VAL A 102 7.79 -3.64 -29.09
C VAL A 102 7.81 -3.28 -30.56
N SER A 103 8.98 -2.84 -31.06
CA SER A 103 9.19 -2.76 -32.50
C SER A 103 8.77 -4.09 -33.10
N SER A 104 7.91 -4.05 -34.13
CA SER A 104 7.36 -5.23 -34.80
C SER A 104 8.40 -6.35 -34.90
N LEU A 105 7.99 -7.61 -34.65
CA LEU A 105 8.86 -8.78 -34.79
C LEU A 105 9.62 -8.78 -36.13
N TRP A 106 8.99 -8.22 -37.17
CA TRP A 106 9.60 -8.01 -38.48
C TRP A 106 10.75 -7.01 -38.48
N SER A 107 10.65 -5.90 -37.74
CA SER A 107 11.73 -4.92 -37.59
C SER A 107 12.96 -5.54 -36.91
N LEU A 108 12.75 -6.36 -35.87
CA LEU A 108 13.83 -7.10 -35.21
C LEU A 108 14.42 -8.20 -36.11
N GLY A 109 13.58 -8.91 -36.86
CA GLY A 109 14.02 -9.91 -37.83
C GLY A 109 14.86 -9.30 -38.97
N LEU A 110 14.42 -8.15 -39.50
CA LEU A 110 15.16 -7.39 -40.52
C LEU A 110 16.49 -6.87 -39.98
N LEU A 111 16.51 -6.33 -38.77
CA LEU A 111 17.75 -5.88 -38.14
C LEU A 111 18.72 -7.06 -37.93
N GLY A 112 18.22 -8.21 -37.47
CA GLY A 112 19.02 -9.43 -37.34
C GLY A 112 19.60 -9.91 -38.68
N ALA A 113 18.80 -9.87 -39.75
CA ALA A 113 19.24 -10.23 -41.09
C ALA A 113 20.28 -9.25 -41.65
N LEU A 114 20.14 -7.95 -41.40
CA LEU A 114 21.11 -6.92 -41.80
C LEU A 114 22.45 -7.11 -41.10
N ILE A 115 22.43 -7.35 -39.79
CA ILE A 115 23.65 -7.61 -39.01
C ILE A 115 24.34 -8.88 -39.51
N ALA A 116 23.60 -9.97 -39.71
CA ALA A 116 24.14 -11.22 -40.23
C ALA A 116 24.73 -11.06 -41.65
N GLY A 117 24.05 -10.32 -42.53
CA GLY A 117 24.51 -10.02 -43.88
C GLY A 117 25.85 -9.28 -43.87
N LEU A 118 25.97 -8.20 -43.10
CA LEU A 118 27.21 -7.41 -42.97
C LEU A 118 28.38 -8.24 -42.45
N SER A 119 28.15 -9.15 -41.49
CA SER A 119 29.18 -10.05 -40.95
C SER A 119 29.70 -11.07 -41.97
N VAL A 120 28.82 -11.63 -42.81
CA VAL A 120 29.21 -12.61 -43.85
C VAL A 120 29.96 -11.93 -45.01
N PHE A 121 29.55 -10.74 -45.42
CA PHE A 121 30.26 -10.00 -46.47
C PHE A 121 31.64 -9.46 -46.00
N GLY A 122 31.78 -9.09 -44.73
CA GLY A 122 33.05 -8.63 -44.16
C GLY A 122 34.12 -9.71 -44.01
N THR A 123 33.71 -10.94 -43.67
CA THR A 123 34.61 -12.10 -43.52
C THR A 123 35.06 -12.66 -44.86
N ARG A 124 34.18 -12.68 -45.88
CA ARG A 124 34.52 -13.12 -47.24
C ARG A 124 35.52 -12.22 -47.96
N ARG A 125 35.60 -10.93 -47.62
CA ARG A 125 36.57 -9.97 -48.20
C ARG A 125 37.97 -10.04 -47.59
N ARG A 126 38.17 -10.81 -46.51
CA ARG A 126 39.50 -11.00 -45.87
C ARG A 126 40.21 -12.27 -46.31
N LEU A 127 39.58 -13.10 -47.15
CA LEU A 127 40.12 -14.38 -47.62
C LEU A 127 40.56 -14.36 -49.10
N THR A 128 40.78 -13.16 -49.64
CA THR A 128 41.43 -12.90 -50.93
C THR A 128 42.52 -11.89 -50.71
#